data_AF-A0A1Q9ET48-F1
#
_entry.id   AF-A0A1Q9ET48-F1
#
_cell.length_a   1.000
_cell.length_b   1.000
_cell.length_c   1.000
_cell.angle_alpha   90.00
_cell.angle_beta   90.00
_cell.angle_gamma   90.00
#
_symmetry.space_group_name_H-M   'P 1'
#
loop_
_entity.id
_entity.type
_entity.pdbx_description
1 polymer ?
#
loop_
_entity_poly.entity_id
_entity_poly.type
_entity_poly.pdbx_seq_one_letter_code
_entity_poly.pdbx_strand_id
1 'polypeptide(L)'
;MLTTGMKLKSKLTFIDVEEEEGPSLRRCTSTPTMPTHPHCVAQCEDDYLAGLLAEAKLSLPLPIPHRALTENMSDIAFTPTPAPQSIQVADGQDSDVAGSLGHPYFCRRPCLLLALGQCRNGMACKYCHHAHDEKQQSFSKRVREKINQMNGSAKLRLLRESLCQKVRKFPELASQVTGLMDIIEEGLRHEAPESSESTGSRLHEKVAVMSVAAMLGDMFIRNIEPDIRRRLQEELRRLRSEAFVEA
;
A
#
# COMPACT_ATOMS: atom_id res chain seq x y z
N MET A 1 -1.05 -47.41 -16.28
CA MET A 1 -0.87 -46.36 -15.26
C MET A 1 -2.26 -45.99 -14.75
N LEU A 2 -2.59 -46.39 -13.51
CA LEU A 2 -3.91 -46.15 -12.92
C LEU A 2 -3.87 -44.82 -12.13
N THR A 3 -4.65 -43.84 -12.55
CA THR A 3 -4.79 -42.56 -11.85
C THR A 3 -5.85 -42.69 -10.75
N THR A 4 -5.42 -42.70 -9.49
CA THR A 4 -6.31 -42.61 -8.32
C THR A 4 -6.87 -41.19 -8.22
N GLY A 5 -8.17 -41.04 -8.47
CA GLY A 5 -8.87 -39.75 -8.39
C GLY A 5 -9.45 -39.52 -7.00
N MET A 6 -9.07 -38.43 -6.34
CA MET A 6 -9.69 -38.01 -5.08
C MET A 6 -11.06 -37.39 -5.34
N LYS A 7 -12.09 -37.79 -4.57
CA LYS A 7 -13.42 -37.18 -4.60
C LYS A 7 -13.54 -36.15 -3.48
N LEU A 8 -13.87 -34.91 -3.83
CA LEU A 8 -14.20 -33.85 -2.87
C LEU A 8 -15.72 -33.66 -2.82
N LYS A 9 -16.30 -33.61 -1.62
CA LYS A 9 -17.70 -33.26 -1.40
C LYS A 9 -17.77 -31.97 -0.58
N SER A 10 -18.59 -31.03 -1.02
CA SER A 10 -18.85 -29.77 -0.34
C SER A 10 -20.22 -29.85 0.34
N LYS A 11 -20.28 -29.71 1.66
CA LYS A 11 -21.53 -29.50 2.41
C LYS A 11 -21.33 -28.30 3.34
N LEU A 12 -22.15 -27.27 3.12
CA LEU A 12 -22.39 -26.15 4.03
C LEU A 12 -21.11 -25.63 4.72
N THR A 13 -20.35 -24.83 3.95
CA THR A 13 -19.17 -24.04 4.38
C THR A 13 -17.95 -24.80 4.91
N PHE A 14 -18.01 -26.11 5.10
CA PHE A 14 -16.86 -26.94 5.47
C PHE A 14 -16.55 -27.96 4.36
N ILE A 15 -15.27 -28.04 3.99
CA ILE A 15 -14.77 -29.02 3.04
C ILE A 15 -14.32 -30.23 3.87
N ASP A 16 -15.16 -31.25 3.93
CA ASP A 16 -14.77 -32.56 4.45
C ASP A 16 -14.05 -33.33 3.34
N VAL A 17 -12.78 -33.66 3.60
CA VAL A 17 -11.99 -34.54 2.74
C VAL A 17 -12.12 -35.94 3.33
N GLU A 18 -12.86 -36.82 2.63
CA GLU A 18 -12.88 -38.26 2.95
C GLU A 18 -11.52 -38.85 2.53
N GLU A 19 -10.62 -39.05 3.50
CA GLU A 19 -9.33 -39.70 3.27
C GLU A 19 -9.52 -41.23 3.28
N GLU A 20 -9.29 -41.91 2.15
CA GLU A 20 -9.16 -43.37 2.14
C GLU A 20 -7.88 -43.78 2.88
N GLU A 21 -7.97 -44.83 3.71
CA GLU A 21 -6.89 -45.35 4.57
C GLU A 21 -5.71 -45.88 3.74
N GLY A 22 -4.90 -44.97 3.22
CA GLY A 22 -3.59 -45.25 2.66
C GLY A 22 -2.51 -45.29 3.75
N PRO A 23 -1.33 -45.88 3.48
CA PRO A 23 -0.24 -45.96 4.45
C PRO A 23 0.14 -44.56 4.95
N SER A 24 0.00 -44.37 6.26
CA SER A 24 0.22 -43.11 6.99
C SER A 24 1.57 -42.46 6.66
N LEU A 25 1.56 -41.52 5.73
CA LEU A 25 2.68 -40.60 5.52
C LEU A 25 2.67 -39.59 6.69
N ARG A 26 3.59 -39.80 7.63
CA ARG A 26 3.82 -38.89 8.76
C ARG A 26 3.95 -37.45 8.26
N ARG A 27 3.08 -36.55 8.74
CA ARG A 27 3.25 -35.11 8.56
C ARG A 27 4.57 -34.69 9.16
N CYS A 28 5.39 -33.98 8.38
CA CYS A 28 6.59 -33.34 8.88
C CYS A 28 6.20 -32.32 9.95
N THR A 29 6.60 -32.58 11.19
CA THR A 29 6.59 -31.59 12.26
C THR A 29 7.56 -30.48 11.88
N SER A 30 7.03 -29.32 11.51
CA SER A 30 7.80 -28.11 11.27
C SER A 30 8.28 -27.53 12.61
N THR A 31 9.27 -28.19 13.21
CA THR A 31 10.12 -27.58 14.23
C THR A 31 11.32 -26.95 13.52
N PRO A 32 11.62 -25.67 13.74
CA PRO A 32 12.82 -25.05 13.19
C PRO A 32 14.06 -25.78 13.71
N THR A 33 14.99 -26.12 12.79
CA THR A 33 16.28 -26.71 13.13
C THR A 33 17.06 -25.72 13.98
N MET A 34 17.19 -25.99 15.28
CA MET A 34 18.09 -25.23 16.15
C MET A 34 19.53 -25.49 15.72
N PRO A 35 20.36 -24.45 15.50
CA PRO A 35 21.76 -24.63 15.16
C PRO A 35 22.50 -25.29 16.32
N THR A 36 22.91 -26.55 16.15
CA THR A 36 23.87 -27.19 17.04
C THR A 36 25.28 -26.73 16.68
N HIS A 37 25.64 -25.51 17.07
CA HIS A 37 27.03 -25.10 17.19
C HIS A 37 27.39 -25.08 18.67
N PRO A 38 28.16 -26.07 19.18
CA PRO A 38 28.72 -25.98 20.51
C PRO A 38 29.90 -25.00 20.46
N HIS A 39 29.91 -24.11 21.45
CA HIS A 39 30.92 -23.10 21.77
C HIS A 39 30.88 -21.75 21.03
N CYS A 40 30.76 -20.71 21.87
CA CYS A 40 31.17 -19.31 21.66
C CYS A 40 30.13 -18.30 21.16
N VAL A 41 28.96 -18.20 21.81
CA VAL A 41 28.09 -17.00 21.65
C VAL A 41 27.52 -16.45 22.97
N ALA A 42 27.59 -17.19 24.08
CA ALA A 42 26.95 -16.81 25.35
C ALA A 42 27.59 -15.61 26.10
N GLN A 43 28.57 -14.92 25.51
CA GLN A 43 29.19 -13.74 26.13
C GLN A 43 29.15 -12.47 25.27
N CYS A 44 28.66 -12.53 24.02
CA CYS A 44 28.72 -11.38 23.11
C CYS A 44 27.38 -10.61 23.01
N GLU A 45 26.25 -11.24 23.37
CA GLU A 45 24.93 -10.60 23.21
C GLU A 45 24.51 -9.70 24.38
N ASP A 46 25.06 -9.92 25.58
CA ASP A 46 24.71 -9.12 26.77
C ASP A 46 25.30 -7.70 26.73
N ASP A 47 26.52 -7.52 26.20
CA ASP A 47 27.20 -6.23 26.18
C ASP A 47 26.54 -5.24 25.21
N TYR A 48 26.01 -5.73 24.08
CA TYR A 48 25.34 -4.89 23.10
C TYR A 48 24.01 -4.34 23.63
N LEU A 49 23.21 -5.19 24.26
CA LEU A 49 21.95 -4.78 24.91
C LEU A 49 22.21 -3.86 26.10
N ALA A 50 23.26 -4.12 26.89
CA ALA A 50 23.67 -3.24 27.97
C ALA A 50 24.09 -1.85 27.47
N GLY A 51 24.82 -1.78 26.36
CA GLY A 51 25.21 -0.52 25.71
C GLY A 51 24.01 0.31 25.24
N LEU A 52 23.06 -0.31 24.54
CA LEU A 52 21.81 0.32 24.10
C LEU A 52 20.97 0.86 25.27
N LEU A 53 20.88 0.10 26.36
CA LEU A 53 20.15 0.52 27.57
C LEU A 53 20.87 1.65 28.33
N ALA A 54 22.20 1.69 28.30
CA ALA A 54 22.99 2.76 28.91
C ALA A 54 22.84 4.08 28.13
N GLU A 55 22.89 4.04 26.80
CA GLU A 55 22.68 5.22 25.95
C GLU A 55 21.25 5.78 26.07
N ALA A 56 20.25 4.91 26.17
CA ALA A 56 18.86 5.32 26.37
C ALA A 56 18.65 6.03 27.72
N LYS A 57 19.38 5.62 28.77
CA LYS A 57 19.34 6.25 30.09
C LYS A 57 19.97 7.64 30.12
N LEU A 58 21.01 7.87 29.33
CA LEU A 58 21.70 9.17 29.25
C LEU A 58 20.95 10.19 28.39
N SER A 59 20.11 9.71 27.45
CA SER A 59 19.44 10.55 26.46
C SER A 59 18.05 11.04 26.88
N LEU A 60 17.57 10.71 28.08
CA LEU A 60 16.26 11.14 28.56
C LEU A 60 16.38 12.39 29.46
N PRO A 61 15.87 13.55 29.03
CA PRO A 61 15.79 14.73 29.87
C PRO A 61 14.60 14.62 30.83
N LEU A 62 14.93 14.64 32.12
CA LEU A 62 14.08 14.94 33.29
C LEU A 62 13.05 13.88 33.76
N PRO A 63 12.75 13.85 35.07
CA PRO A 63 11.87 12.88 35.68
C PRO A 63 10.43 13.14 35.23
N ILE A 64 9.82 12.15 34.60
CA ILE A 64 8.36 12.14 34.43
C ILE A 64 7.77 12.18 35.85
N PRO A 65 6.97 13.20 36.20
CA PRO A 65 6.35 13.24 37.51
C PRO A 65 5.46 12.00 37.67
N HIS A 66 5.86 11.10 38.56
CA HIS A 66 5.04 9.99 39.03
C HIS A 66 3.87 10.55 39.84
N ARG A 67 2.87 11.12 39.16
CA ARG A 67 1.58 11.43 39.76
C ARG A 67 0.64 10.25 39.49
N ALA A 68 0.50 9.43 40.52
CA ALA A 68 -0.63 8.54 40.82
C ALA A 68 -1.22 7.74 39.64
N LEU A 69 -0.65 6.56 39.37
CA LEU A 69 -1.33 5.43 38.73
C LEU A 69 -1.53 4.31 39.74
N THR A 70 -2.17 4.64 40.86
CA THR A 70 -2.76 3.66 41.77
C THR A 70 -4.10 4.24 42.19
N GLU A 71 -5.16 3.85 41.48
CA GLU A 71 -6.47 3.46 42.01
C GLU A 71 -7.53 3.49 40.88
N ASN A 72 -8.26 2.38 40.79
CA ASN A 72 -9.52 2.17 40.05
C ASN A 72 -9.45 1.93 38.53
N MET A 73 -9.04 0.72 38.15
CA MET A 73 -9.24 0.12 36.81
C MET A 73 -10.47 -0.82 36.74
N SER A 74 -11.48 -0.66 37.60
CA SER A 74 -12.62 -1.59 37.67
C SER A 74 -13.86 -1.21 36.86
N ASP A 75 -13.98 0.01 36.30
CA ASP A 75 -15.26 0.47 35.73
C ASP A 75 -15.15 1.12 34.34
N ILE A 76 -14.25 0.63 33.47
CA ILE A 76 -14.33 0.96 32.04
C ILE A 76 -15.26 -0.05 31.39
N ALA A 77 -16.56 0.21 31.50
CA ALA A 77 -17.58 -0.48 30.73
C ALA A 77 -17.31 -0.24 29.23
N PHE A 78 -16.86 -1.29 28.53
CA PHE A 78 -16.80 -1.30 27.07
C PHE A 78 -18.24 -1.17 26.55
N THR A 79 -18.67 0.06 26.26
CA THR A 79 -19.90 0.29 25.53
C THR A 79 -19.72 -0.32 24.14
N PRO A 80 -20.55 -1.30 23.72
CA PRO A 80 -20.43 -1.92 22.42
C PRO A 80 -20.49 -0.84 21.34
N THR A 81 -19.47 -0.80 20.49
CA THR A 81 -19.42 0.11 19.35
C THR A 81 -20.69 -0.10 18.52
N PRO A 82 -21.54 0.93 18.34
CA PRO A 82 -22.76 0.79 17.58
C PRO A 82 -22.43 0.30 16.18
N ALA A 83 -23.21 -0.66 15.70
CA ALA A 83 -23.06 -1.23 14.36
C ALA A 83 -23.01 -0.11 13.31
N PRO A 84 -22.18 -0.22 12.26
CA PRO A 84 -22.04 0.80 11.24
C PRO A 84 -23.39 0.99 10.53
N GLN A 85 -24.12 2.01 10.93
CA GLN A 85 -25.31 2.45 10.23
C GLN A 85 -24.86 3.03 8.90
N SER A 86 -25.51 2.66 7.79
CA SER A 86 -25.23 3.20 6.47
C SER A 86 -25.44 4.71 6.51
N ILE A 87 -24.35 5.47 6.56
CA ILE A 87 -24.40 6.92 6.65
C ILE A 87 -24.84 7.44 5.29
N GLN A 88 -26.05 8.02 5.25
CA GLN A 88 -26.45 8.89 4.16
C GLN A 88 -25.55 10.11 4.24
N VAL A 89 -24.57 10.18 3.33
CA VAL A 89 -23.68 11.33 3.19
C VAL A 89 -24.58 12.51 2.84
N ALA A 90 -24.69 13.48 3.75
CA ALA A 90 -25.42 14.71 3.49
C ALA A 90 -24.74 15.38 2.29
N ASP A 91 -25.46 15.37 1.18
CA ASP A 91 -25.03 15.88 -0.12
C ASP A 91 -24.83 17.40 0.01
N GLY A 92 -23.62 17.91 -0.25
CA GLY A 92 -23.52 19.25 -0.81
C GLY A 92 -22.64 20.33 -0.18
N GLN A 93 -21.68 20.09 0.73
CA GLN A 93 -20.82 21.22 1.17
C GLN A 93 -19.36 20.95 1.53
N ASP A 94 -18.87 19.71 1.44
CA ASP A 94 -17.47 19.35 1.75
C ASP A 94 -16.62 19.09 0.48
N SER A 95 -17.03 19.58 -0.69
CA SER A 95 -16.31 19.40 -1.96
C SER A 95 -14.94 20.10 -2.00
N ASP A 96 -14.74 21.15 -1.20
CA ASP A 96 -13.60 22.07 -1.35
C ASP A 96 -12.39 21.68 -0.47
N VAL A 97 -12.26 20.40 -0.15
CA VAL A 97 -11.13 19.92 0.66
C VAL A 97 -9.89 19.79 -0.23
N ALA A 98 -8.74 20.29 0.24
CA ALA A 98 -7.48 20.27 -0.50
C ALA A 98 -7.03 18.88 -0.99
N GLY A 99 -7.51 17.80 -0.35
CA GLY A 99 -7.25 16.43 -0.78
C GLY A 99 -8.11 15.95 -1.96
N SER A 100 -9.23 16.62 -2.22
CA SER A 100 -10.14 16.35 -3.35
C SER A 100 -9.66 16.95 -4.67
N LEU A 101 -8.74 17.91 -4.63
CA LEU A 101 -8.12 18.53 -5.81
C LEU A 101 -7.54 17.46 -6.76
N GLY A 102 -8.00 17.46 -8.02
CA GLY A 102 -7.64 16.45 -9.02
C GLY A 102 -8.56 15.23 -9.08
N HIS A 103 -9.70 15.22 -8.39
CA HIS A 103 -10.65 14.09 -8.49
C HIS A 103 -11.19 13.97 -9.94
N PRO A 104 -11.40 12.75 -10.48
CA PRO A 104 -11.20 11.44 -9.85
C PRO A 104 -9.79 10.85 -10.01
N TYR A 105 -8.98 11.35 -10.95
CA TYR A 105 -7.78 10.65 -11.42
C TYR A 105 -6.50 10.98 -10.63
N PHE A 106 -6.38 12.22 -10.15
CA PHE A 106 -5.18 12.79 -9.54
C PHE A 106 -5.35 13.16 -8.07
N CYS A 107 -6.56 13.06 -7.52
CA CYS A 107 -6.82 13.35 -6.11
C CYS A 107 -5.96 12.52 -5.15
N ARG A 108 -5.93 12.95 -3.90
CA ARG A 108 -5.23 12.21 -2.85
C ARG A 108 -6.00 10.94 -2.48
N ARG A 109 -5.39 10.10 -1.64
CA ARG A 109 -6.05 8.90 -1.12
C ARG A 109 -7.41 9.27 -0.47
N PRO A 110 -8.45 8.43 -0.60
CA PRO A 110 -9.73 8.66 0.06
C PRO A 110 -9.59 8.80 1.57
N CYS A 111 -10.38 9.70 2.17
CA CYS A 111 -10.40 9.93 3.61
C CYS A 111 -11.07 8.76 4.33
N LEU A 112 -10.25 7.95 5.03
CA LEU A 112 -10.77 6.80 5.78
C LEU A 112 -11.73 7.23 6.89
N LEU A 113 -11.47 8.35 7.56
CA LEU A 113 -12.35 8.87 8.61
C LEU A 113 -13.68 9.37 8.05
N LEU A 114 -13.71 9.97 6.86
CA LEU A 114 -14.97 10.38 6.24
C LEU A 114 -15.80 9.18 5.86
N ALA A 115 -15.18 8.13 5.31
CA ALA A 115 -15.85 6.88 4.99
C ALA A 115 -16.50 6.20 6.23
N LEU A 116 -16.00 6.52 7.44
CA LEU A 116 -16.57 6.09 8.72
C LEU A 116 -17.55 7.11 9.34
N GLY A 117 -17.74 8.27 8.71
CA GLY A 117 -18.53 9.39 9.25
C GLY A 117 -17.88 10.14 10.42
N GLN A 118 -16.57 10.02 10.58
CA GLN A 118 -15.81 10.50 11.73
C GLN A 118 -14.76 11.56 11.38
N CYS A 119 -14.71 12.04 10.14
CA CYS A 119 -13.77 13.11 9.77
C CYS A 119 -14.17 14.42 10.46
N ARG A 120 -13.30 14.93 11.34
CA ARG A 120 -13.48 16.23 12.03
C ARG A 120 -12.57 17.33 11.48
N ASN A 121 -11.74 17.02 10.49
CA ASN A 121 -10.76 17.96 9.95
C ASN A 121 -11.36 18.96 8.96
N GLY A 122 -12.60 18.73 8.48
CA GLY A 122 -13.27 19.60 7.49
C GLY A 122 -12.36 19.96 6.32
N MET A 123 -12.31 21.25 5.98
CA MET A 123 -11.46 21.81 4.91
C MET A 123 -9.95 21.60 5.14
N ALA A 124 -9.50 21.40 6.37
CA ALA A 124 -8.09 21.14 6.68
C ALA A 124 -7.67 19.67 6.40
N CYS A 125 -8.63 18.81 6.04
CA CYS A 125 -8.33 17.43 5.71
C CYS A 125 -7.44 17.34 4.45
N LYS A 126 -6.41 16.50 4.49
CA LYS A 126 -5.46 16.30 3.38
C LYS A 126 -5.80 15.08 2.53
N TYR A 127 -6.99 14.51 2.69
CA TYR A 127 -7.48 13.32 1.99
C TYR A 127 -8.71 13.66 1.17
N CYS A 128 -9.00 12.88 0.12
CA CYS A 128 -10.15 13.15 -0.73
C CYS A 128 -11.45 12.82 0.00
N HIS A 129 -12.43 13.72 -0.11
CA HIS A 129 -13.76 13.58 0.49
C HIS A 129 -14.84 13.16 -0.52
N HIS A 130 -14.53 13.06 -1.81
CA HIS A 130 -15.47 12.55 -2.80
C HIS A 130 -15.70 11.04 -2.66
N ALA A 131 -16.84 10.59 -3.15
CA ALA A 131 -17.13 9.18 -3.30
C ALA A 131 -16.08 8.55 -4.24
N HIS A 132 -15.58 7.38 -3.84
CA HIS A 132 -14.68 6.57 -4.65
C HIS A 132 -15.32 5.21 -4.83
N ASP A 133 -15.78 4.94 -6.05
CA ASP A 133 -16.51 3.72 -6.38
C ASP A 133 -15.64 2.46 -6.28
N GLU A 134 -14.32 2.64 -6.32
CA GLU A 134 -13.37 1.55 -6.33
C GLU A 134 -12.69 1.40 -4.97
N LYS A 135 -12.89 0.22 -4.34
CA LYS A 135 -11.96 -0.25 -3.31
C LYS A 135 -10.58 -0.27 -3.94
N GLN A 136 -9.73 0.70 -3.60
CA GLN A 136 -8.36 0.77 -4.11
C GLN A 136 -7.73 -0.61 -3.96
N GLN A 137 -7.40 -1.25 -5.09
CA GLN A 137 -6.89 -2.60 -5.07
C GLN A 137 -5.53 -2.55 -4.36
N SER A 138 -5.49 -3.08 -3.14
CA SER A 138 -4.22 -3.20 -2.42
C SER A 138 -3.37 -4.25 -3.11
N PHE A 139 -2.15 -3.87 -3.50
CA PHE A 139 -1.21 -4.84 -3.99
C PHE A 139 -0.83 -5.83 -2.89
N SER A 140 -0.92 -7.13 -3.20
CA SER A 140 -0.34 -8.17 -2.36
C SER A 140 1.14 -7.85 -2.06
N LYS A 141 1.63 -8.28 -0.89
CA LYS A 141 3.03 -8.08 -0.47
C LYS A 141 4.03 -8.45 -1.57
N ARG A 142 3.85 -9.61 -2.20
CA ARG A 142 4.69 -10.12 -3.31
C ARG A 142 4.74 -9.18 -4.52
N VAL A 143 3.62 -8.54 -4.88
CA VAL A 143 3.58 -7.60 -6.00
C VAL A 143 4.35 -6.32 -5.66
N ARG A 144 4.21 -5.82 -4.43
CA ARG A 144 4.95 -4.63 -3.97
C ARG A 144 6.45 -4.89 -3.93
N GLU A 145 6.87 -6.05 -3.44
CA GLU A 145 8.27 -6.47 -3.44
C GLU A 145 8.82 -6.55 -4.87
N LYS A 146 8.06 -7.17 -5.79
CA LYS A 146 8.43 -7.22 -7.21
C LYS A 146 8.60 -5.83 -7.80
N ILE A 147 7.65 -4.91 -7.57
CA ILE A 147 7.77 -3.52 -8.05
C ILE A 147 9.01 -2.86 -7.42
N ASN A 148 9.24 -3.01 -6.11
CA ASN A 148 10.36 -2.39 -5.44
C ASN A 148 11.73 -2.87 -5.95
N GLN A 149 11.81 -4.11 -6.43
CA GLN A 149 13.02 -4.71 -7.02
C GLN A 149 13.30 -4.25 -8.46
N MET A 150 12.32 -3.65 -9.15
CA MET A 150 12.52 -3.14 -10.51
C MET A 150 13.49 -1.95 -10.50
N ASN A 151 14.32 -1.86 -11.54
CA ASN A 151 15.14 -0.68 -11.84
C ASN A 151 14.27 0.50 -12.31
N GLY A 152 14.87 1.68 -12.43
CA GLY A 152 14.20 2.92 -12.83
C GLY A 152 13.49 2.78 -14.18
N SER A 153 14.21 2.35 -15.22
CA SER A 153 13.65 2.15 -16.57
C SER A 153 12.48 1.18 -16.62
N ALA A 154 12.52 0.05 -15.91
CA ALA A 154 11.40 -0.89 -15.89
C ALA A 154 10.16 -0.28 -15.22
N LYS A 155 10.34 0.52 -14.16
CA LYS A 155 9.22 1.27 -13.53
C LYS A 155 8.65 2.32 -14.47
N LEU A 156 9.50 3.07 -15.17
CA LEU A 156 9.06 4.06 -16.16
C LEU A 156 8.29 3.41 -17.31
N ARG A 157 8.75 2.25 -17.84
CA ARG A 157 8.01 1.48 -18.84
C ARG A 157 6.63 1.02 -18.33
N LEU A 158 6.58 0.49 -17.10
CA LEU A 158 5.34 0.07 -16.45
C LEU A 158 4.37 1.25 -16.29
N LEU A 159 4.86 2.41 -15.86
CA LEU A 159 4.06 3.63 -15.73
C LEU A 159 3.53 4.10 -17.09
N ARG A 160 4.40 4.18 -18.11
CA ARG A 160 4.02 4.55 -19.47
C ARG A 160 2.89 3.69 -19.99
N GLU A 161 3.08 2.38 -19.97
CA GLU A 161 2.10 1.44 -20.53
C GLU A 161 0.77 1.50 -19.77
N SER A 162 0.81 1.65 -18.45
CA SER A 162 -0.37 1.81 -17.61
C SER A 162 -1.12 3.11 -17.92
N LEU A 163 -0.39 4.23 -18.11
CA LEU A 163 -0.98 5.51 -18.51
C LEU A 163 -1.59 5.44 -19.90
N CYS A 164 -0.90 4.85 -20.89
CA CYS A 164 -1.44 4.63 -22.22
C CYS A 164 -2.74 3.81 -22.17
N GLN A 165 -2.76 2.74 -21.38
CA GLN A 165 -3.98 1.94 -21.21
C GLN A 165 -5.12 2.75 -20.58
N LYS A 166 -4.80 3.64 -19.63
CA LYS A 166 -5.79 4.50 -18.99
C LYS A 166 -6.33 5.56 -19.95
N VAL A 167 -5.48 6.22 -20.74
CA VAL A 167 -5.90 7.18 -21.78
C VAL A 167 -6.74 6.51 -22.86
N ARG A 168 -6.43 5.26 -23.24
CA ARG A 168 -7.28 4.50 -24.18
C ARG A 168 -8.69 4.24 -23.62
N LYS A 169 -8.81 4.04 -22.30
CA LYS A 169 -10.10 3.85 -21.63
C LYS A 169 -10.83 5.17 -21.39
N PHE A 170 -10.08 6.24 -21.13
CA PHE A 170 -10.56 7.57 -20.76
C PHE A 170 -9.86 8.62 -21.63
N PRO A 171 -10.29 8.84 -22.88
CA PRO A 171 -9.62 9.74 -23.83
C PRO A 171 -9.53 11.19 -23.35
N GLU A 172 -10.46 11.64 -22.51
CA GLU A 172 -10.47 12.97 -21.88
C GLU A 172 -9.24 13.22 -21.00
N LEU A 173 -8.58 12.15 -20.54
CA LEU A 173 -7.37 12.23 -19.75
C LEU A 173 -6.13 12.58 -20.59
N ALA A 174 -6.18 12.43 -21.92
CA ALA A 174 -5.03 12.55 -22.81
C ALA A 174 -4.31 13.90 -22.68
N SER A 175 -5.05 15.01 -22.74
CA SER A 175 -4.49 16.37 -22.60
C SER A 175 -3.82 16.55 -21.23
N GLN A 176 -4.48 16.09 -20.18
CA GLN A 176 -4.00 16.22 -18.79
C GLN A 176 -2.70 15.43 -18.56
N VAL A 177 -2.55 14.22 -19.08
CA VAL A 177 -1.35 13.39 -18.82
C VAL A 177 -0.21 13.60 -19.80
N THR A 178 -0.33 14.51 -20.78
CA THR A 178 0.71 14.72 -21.81
C THR A 178 2.05 15.08 -21.16
N GLY A 179 2.08 16.04 -20.23
CA GLY A 179 3.32 16.42 -19.54
C GLY A 179 3.94 15.29 -18.71
N LEU A 180 3.12 14.41 -18.11
CA LEU A 180 3.61 13.21 -17.42
C LEU A 180 4.26 12.22 -18.41
N MET A 181 3.63 12.00 -19.56
CA MET A 181 4.13 11.10 -20.59
C MET A 181 5.47 11.60 -21.15
N ASP A 182 5.61 12.91 -21.37
CA ASP A 182 6.87 13.52 -21.83
C ASP A 182 8.01 13.33 -20.83
N ILE A 183 7.74 13.51 -19.53
CA ILE A 183 8.74 13.27 -18.47
C ILE A 183 9.15 11.80 -18.41
N ILE A 184 8.19 10.88 -18.58
CA ILE A 184 8.47 9.43 -18.57
C ILE A 184 9.32 9.03 -19.78
N GLU A 185 8.96 9.51 -20.98
CA GLU A 185 9.72 9.22 -22.21
C GLU A 185 11.13 9.82 -22.16
N GLU A 186 11.31 11.00 -21.58
CA GLU A 186 12.64 11.56 -21.34
C GLU A 186 13.48 10.70 -20.40
N GLY A 187 12.90 10.27 -19.28
CA GLY A 187 13.59 9.36 -18.35
C GLY A 187 13.99 8.03 -19.03
N LEU A 188 13.16 7.52 -19.93
CA LEU A 188 13.47 6.32 -20.72
C LEU A 188 14.58 6.51 -21.75
N ARG A 189 14.80 7.73 -22.26
CA ARG A 189 15.91 8.05 -23.16
C ARG A 189 17.26 8.11 -22.45
N HIS A 190 17.27 8.48 -21.17
CA HIS A 190 18.49 8.61 -20.38
C HIS A 190 18.99 7.30 -19.76
N GLU A 191 18.11 6.33 -19.53
CA GLU A 191 18.53 5.02 -19.03
C GLU A 191 19.15 4.20 -20.16
N ALA A 192 20.28 3.54 -19.88
CA ALA A 192 20.91 2.64 -20.83
C ALA A 192 19.89 1.57 -21.29
N PRO A 193 19.98 1.08 -22.54
CA PRO A 193 19.15 0.00 -23.02
C PRO A 193 19.54 -1.30 -22.32
N GLU A 194 19.10 -1.45 -21.07
CA GLU A 194 19.26 -2.70 -20.34
C GLU A 194 18.32 -3.76 -20.91
N SER A 195 18.75 -5.01 -20.75
CA SER A 195 18.06 -6.21 -21.22
C SER A 195 16.56 -6.12 -21.03
N SER A 196 15.81 -6.53 -22.04
CA SER A 196 14.36 -6.56 -22.07
C SER A 196 13.81 -7.52 -21.00
N GLU A 197 13.86 -7.13 -19.73
CA GLU A 197 13.08 -7.77 -18.70
C GLU A 197 11.62 -7.54 -19.06
N SER A 198 10.97 -8.64 -19.44
CA SER A 198 9.54 -8.71 -19.68
C SER A 198 8.85 -8.36 -18.36
N THR A 199 8.35 -7.13 -18.27
CA THR A 199 7.42 -6.76 -17.21
C THR A 199 6.17 -7.62 -17.40
N GLY A 200 6.01 -8.64 -16.57
CA GLY A 200 4.96 -9.65 -16.79
C GLY A 200 3.58 -9.01 -16.94
N SER A 201 2.84 -9.39 -17.99
CA SER A 201 1.54 -8.81 -18.41
C SER A 201 0.53 -8.62 -17.27
N ARG A 202 0.49 -9.57 -16.32
CA ARG A 202 -0.38 -9.52 -15.13
C ARG A 202 -0.11 -8.32 -14.21
N LEU A 203 1.09 -7.77 -14.22
CA LEU A 203 1.42 -6.60 -13.41
C LEU A 203 0.78 -5.34 -14.01
N HIS A 204 0.89 -5.17 -15.34
CA HIS A 204 0.28 -4.04 -16.06
C HIS A 204 -1.22 -3.95 -15.81
N GLU A 205 -1.93 -5.08 -15.90
CA GLU A 205 -3.36 -5.13 -15.65
C GLU A 205 -3.73 -4.61 -14.25
N LYS A 206 -2.95 -4.98 -13.23
CA LYS A 206 -3.18 -4.54 -11.85
C LYS A 206 -2.78 -3.09 -11.61
N VAL A 207 -1.78 -2.57 -12.32
CA VAL A 207 -1.39 -1.15 -12.19
C VAL A 207 -2.38 -0.25 -12.93
N ALA A 208 -2.92 -0.70 -14.06
CA ALA A 208 -3.85 0.07 -14.89
C ALA A 208 -5.21 0.36 -14.22
N VAL A 209 -5.60 -0.43 -13.21
CA VAL A 209 -6.80 -0.18 -12.40
C VAL A 209 -6.56 0.79 -11.24
N MET A 210 -5.33 1.23 -11.01
CA MET A 210 -5.04 2.24 -9.99
C MET A 210 -5.40 3.65 -10.47
N SER A 211 -5.60 4.58 -9.54
CA SER A 211 -5.61 6.01 -9.88
C SER A 211 -4.20 6.46 -10.31
N VAL A 212 -4.13 7.51 -11.14
CA VAL A 212 -2.84 8.05 -11.62
C VAL A 212 -1.99 8.55 -10.44
N ALA A 213 -2.63 9.18 -9.46
CA ALA A 213 -1.98 9.59 -8.22
C ALA A 213 -1.34 8.42 -7.46
N ALA A 214 -1.98 7.25 -7.44
CA ALA A 214 -1.44 6.07 -6.76
C ALA A 214 -0.31 5.40 -7.56
N MET A 215 -0.40 5.43 -8.89
CA MET A 215 0.70 5.02 -9.79
C MET A 215 1.94 5.90 -9.60
N LEU A 216 1.78 7.20 -9.35
CA LEU A 216 2.90 8.13 -9.15
C LEU A 216 3.31 8.27 -7.67
N GLY A 217 2.80 7.41 -6.78
CA GLY A 217 3.18 7.41 -5.37
C GLY A 217 4.60 6.86 -5.14
N ASP A 218 5.06 6.98 -3.89
CA ASP A 218 6.40 6.58 -3.43
C ASP A 218 6.86 5.19 -3.91
N MET A 219 5.96 4.22 -4.02
CA MET A 219 6.32 2.85 -4.38
C MET A 219 6.91 2.76 -5.80
N PHE A 220 6.35 3.51 -6.75
CA PHE A 220 6.76 3.46 -8.16
C PHE A 220 7.91 4.41 -8.49
N ILE A 221 8.11 5.46 -7.68
CA ILE A 221 9.14 6.46 -7.96
C ILE A 221 10.46 6.20 -7.19
N ARG A 222 10.47 5.23 -6.28
CA ARG A 222 11.72 4.73 -5.68
C ARG A 222 12.60 4.14 -6.78
N ASN A 223 13.90 4.41 -6.73
CA ASN A 223 14.91 3.96 -7.71
C ASN A 223 14.77 4.57 -9.13
N ILE A 224 13.88 5.54 -9.33
CA ILE A 224 13.93 6.41 -10.52
C ILE A 224 14.95 7.51 -10.25
N GLU A 225 15.62 7.99 -11.30
CA GLU A 225 16.52 9.13 -11.23
C GLU A 225 15.89 10.31 -10.46
N PRO A 226 16.61 10.94 -9.51
CA PRO A 226 16.04 11.97 -8.64
C PRO A 226 15.43 13.15 -9.38
N ASP A 227 15.98 13.52 -10.53
CA ASP A 227 15.49 14.62 -11.36
C ASP A 227 14.12 14.30 -11.98
N ILE A 228 14.02 13.16 -12.66
CA ILE A 228 12.79 12.64 -13.24
C ILE A 228 11.72 12.47 -12.16
N ARG A 229 12.08 11.90 -11.01
CA ARG A 229 11.17 11.78 -9.85
C ARG A 229 10.63 13.13 -9.39
N ARG A 230 11.49 14.14 -9.27
CA ARG A 230 11.09 15.50 -8.84
C ARG A 230 10.10 16.10 -9.84
N ARG A 231 10.38 15.98 -11.14
CA ARG A 231 9.52 16.47 -12.22
C ARG A 231 8.17 15.76 -12.25
N LEU A 232 8.13 14.43 -12.10
CA LEU A 232 6.87 13.68 -12.00
C LEU A 232 6.01 14.14 -10.82
N GLN A 233 6.63 14.41 -9.65
CA GLN A 233 5.93 14.91 -8.48
C GLN A 233 5.44 16.35 -8.63
N GLU A 234 6.19 17.20 -9.33
CA GLU A 234 5.77 18.56 -9.67
C GLU A 234 4.57 18.54 -10.60
N GLU A 235 4.64 17.72 -11.65
CA GLU A 235 3.58 17.60 -12.64
C GLU A 235 2.30 17.04 -12.01
N LEU A 236 2.40 16.05 -11.13
CA LEU A 236 1.24 15.58 -10.35
C LEU A 236 0.66 16.67 -9.45
N ARG A 237 1.49 17.56 -8.89
CA ARG A 237 1.02 18.70 -8.09
C ARG A 237 0.32 19.74 -8.97
N ARG A 238 0.85 20.04 -10.15
CA ARG A 238 0.22 20.90 -11.16
C ARG A 238 -1.17 20.39 -11.55
N LEU A 239 -1.27 19.09 -11.90
CA LEU A 239 -2.51 18.46 -12.32
C LEU A 239 -3.60 18.46 -11.24
N ARG A 240 -3.21 18.35 -9.97
CA ARG A 240 -4.16 18.49 -8.86
C ARG A 240 -4.74 19.90 -8.79
N SER A 241 -3.93 20.92 -9.00
CA SER A 241 -4.35 22.32 -8.90
C SER A 241 -5.21 22.77 -10.08
N GLU A 242 -4.91 22.30 -11.30
CA GLU A 242 -5.62 22.73 -12.52
C GLU A 242 -7.01 22.10 -12.67
N ALA A 243 -7.18 20.84 -12.24
CA ALA A 243 -8.46 20.14 -12.32
C ALA A 243 -9.59 20.80 -11.51
N PHE A 244 -9.28 21.77 -10.66
CA PHE A 244 -10.26 22.55 -9.90
C PHE A 244 -10.86 23.72 -10.69
N VAL A 245 -10.23 24.15 -11.80
CA VAL A 245 -10.65 25.36 -12.53
C VAL A 245 -11.73 25.06 -13.58
N GLU A 246 -11.86 23.80 -14.01
CA GLU A 246 -12.79 23.39 -15.07
C GLU A 246 -14.11 22.76 -14.54
N ALA A 247 -14.27 22.60 -13.22
CA ALA A 247 -15.44 22.02 -12.57
C ALA A 247 -16.33 23.11 -11.92
#